data_AF-A0ABD7SLP7-F1
#
_entry.id   AF-A0ABD7SLP7-F1
#
_cell.length_a   1.000
_cell.length_b   1.000
_cell.length_c   1.000
_cell.angle_alpha   90.00
_cell.angle_beta   90.00
_cell.angle_gamma   90.00
#
_symmetry.space_group_name_H-M   'P 1'
#
loop_
_entity.id
_entity.type
_entity.pdbx_description
1 polymer ?
#
loop_
_entity_poly.entity_id
_entity_poly.type
_entity_poly.pdbx_seq_one_letter_code
_entity_poly.pdbx_strand_id
1 'polypeptide(L)' 'MSNCVIAYNGYLMLAPQGFDCTYVILTPSELDDIKNVSFGSLTIDSQLYSDLTAYLLLSFFGGHVLGRLVKTMGRR' A
#
# COMPACT_ATOMS: atom_id res chain seq x y z
N MET A 1 -29.32 -10.67 -0.67
CA MET A 1 -28.34 -11.41 0.16
C MET A 1 -27.12 -10.52 0.29
N SER A 2 -26.84 -10.03 1.50
CA SER A 2 -25.66 -9.20 1.77
C SER A 2 -24.46 -10.10 2.03
N ASN A 3 -23.38 -9.89 1.28
CA ASN A 3 -22.12 -10.59 1.50
C ASN A 3 -21.27 -9.79 2.49
N CYS A 4 -20.74 -10.48 3.50
CA CYS A 4 -19.88 -9.87 4.49
C CYS A 4 -18.43 -9.77 3.98
N VAL A 5 -17.89 -8.57 4.02
CA VAL A 5 -16.54 -8.23 3.54
C VAL A 5 -15.73 -7.67 4.71
N ILE A 6 -14.54 -8.21 4.92
CA ILE A 6 -13.60 -7.80 5.96
C ILE A 6 -12.32 -7.22 5.33
N ALA A 7 -11.71 -6.24 6.01
CA ALA A 7 -10.41 -5.70 5.62
C ALA A 7 -9.30 -6.50 6.31
N TYR A 8 -8.38 -7.07 5.53
CA TYR A 8 -7.24 -7.82 6.03
C TYR A 8 -6.00 -7.46 5.22
N ASN A 9 -4.90 -7.08 5.88
CA ASN A 9 -3.66 -6.65 5.22
C ASN A 9 -3.88 -5.62 4.08
N GLY A 10 -4.84 -4.70 4.26
CA GLY A 10 -5.11 -3.61 3.31
C GLY A 10 -5.95 -3.98 2.08
N TYR A 11 -6.44 -5.22 1.97
CA TYR A 11 -7.39 -5.61 0.93
C TYR A 11 -8.73 -6.08 1.51
N LEU A 12 -9.80 -5.91 0.72
CA LEU A 12 -11.16 -6.32 1.07
C LEU A 12 -11.37 -7.76 0.60
N MET A 13 -11.72 -8.66 1.50
CA MET A 13 -12.03 -10.06 1.20
C MET A 13 -13.33 -10.50 1.85
N LEU A 14 -13.99 -11.50 1.27
CA LEU A 14 -15.14 -12.13 1.91
C LEU A 14 -14.70 -12.79 3.21
N ALA A 15 -15.52 -12.65 4.26
CA ALA A 15 -15.22 -13.26 5.54
C ALA A 15 -15.06 -14.79 5.39
N PRO A 16 -13.95 -15.38 5.87
CA PRO A 16 -13.75 -16.82 5.80
C PRO A 16 -14.75 -17.57 6.69
N GLN A 17 -14.95 -18.85 6.37
CA GLN A 17 -15.95 -19.69 7.01
C GLN A 17 -15.59 -19.88 8.49
N GLY A 18 -16.42 -19.38 9.41
CA GLY A 18 -16.15 -19.33 10.85
C GLY A 18 -16.01 -17.93 11.45
N PHE A 19 -16.05 -16.87 10.62
CA PHE A 19 -16.25 -15.50 11.10
C PHE A 19 -17.73 -15.18 11.22
N ASP A 20 -18.20 -14.96 12.45
CA ASP A 20 -19.53 -14.40 12.69
C ASP A 20 -19.51 -12.93 12.28
N CYS A 21 -20.08 -12.66 11.10
CA CYS A 21 -20.29 -11.30 10.64
C CYS A 21 -21.38 -10.64 11.47
N THR A 22 -20.96 -10.11 12.61
CA THR A 22 -21.82 -9.38 13.52
C THR A 22 -22.05 -7.99 12.94
N TYR A 23 -23.28 -7.77 12.47
CA TYR A 23 -23.71 -6.46 12.02
C TYR A 23 -24.00 -5.60 13.25
N VAL A 24 -23.24 -4.52 13.43
CA VAL A 24 -23.51 -3.53 14.47
C VAL A 24 -24.15 -2.32 13.80
N ILE A 25 -25.33 -1.93 14.27
CA ILE A 25 -25.99 -0.72 13.81
C ILE A 25 -25.29 0.46 14.47
N LEU A 26 -24.66 1.29 13.65
CA LEU A 26 -23.92 2.48 14.09
C LEU A 26 -24.80 3.72 13.92
N THR A 27 -24.70 4.66 14.85
CA THR A 27 -25.22 6.01 14.60
C THR A 27 -24.38 6.71 13.52
N PRO A 28 -24.93 7.68 12.79
CA PRO A 28 -24.18 8.42 11.77
C PRO A 28 -22.91 9.09 12.30
N SER A 29 -22.88 9.49 13.58
CA SER A 29 -21.68 10.01 14.26
C SER A 29 -20.59 8.94 14.43
N GLU A 30 -20.95 7.74 14.93
CA GLU A 30 -19.99 6.65 15.11
C GLU A 30 -19.44 6.14 13.77
N LEU A 31 -20.26 6.19 12.71
CA LEU A 31 -19.79 5.86 11.36
C LEU A 31 -18.76 6.87 10.86
N ASP A 32 -18.90 8.16 11.16
CA ASP A 32 -17.94 9.19 10.75
C ASP A 32 -16.62 9.02 11.51
N ASP A 33 -16.68 8.75 12.82
CA ASP A 33 -15.50 8.42 13.64
C ASP A 33 -14.78 7.17 13.13
N ILE A 34 -15.49 6.09 12.80
CA ILE A 34 -14.88 4.88 12.24
C ILE A 34 -14.33 5.13 10.83
N LYS A 35 -14.99 5.95 9.99
CA LYS A 35 -14.41 6.31 8.69
C LYS A 35 -13.13 7.11 8.86
N ASN A 36 -13.07 8.06 9.79
CA ASN A 36 -11.86 8.84 10.04
C ASN A 36 -10.73 8.01 10.67
N VAL A 37 -11.07 6.97 11.45
CA VAL A 37 -10.09 6.04 12.07
C VAL A 37 -9.66 4.91 11.14
N SER A 38 -10.58 4.36 10.33
CA SER A 38 -10.34 3.20 9.45
C SER A 38 -9.80 3.60 8.08
N PHE A 39 -10.09 4.83 7.62
CA PHE A 39 -9.26 5.54 6.65
C PHE A 39 -8.18 6.36 7.36
N GLY A 40 -7.77 5.91 8.56
CA GLY A 40 -6.66 6.44 9.33
C GLY A 40 -5.56 6.79 8.36
N SER A 41 -5.31 8.10 8.28
CA SER A 41 -4.38 8.76 7.38
C SER A 41 -3.29 7.79 6.94
N LEU A 42 -3.24 7.42 5.65
CA LEU A 42 -2.02 6.93 5.04
C LEU A 42 -1.00 8.07 5.13
N THR A 43 -0.48 8.27 6.34
CA THR A 43 0.70 9.05 6.63
C THR A 43 1.84 8.23 6.08
N ILE A 44 2.01 8.30 4.76
CA ILE A 44 3.23 7.84 4.14
C ILE A 44 4.33 8.61 4.85
N ASP A 45 5.07 7.91 5.69
CA ASP A 45 6.16 8.49 6.46
C ASP A 45 7.10 9.19 5.47
N SER A 46 7.30 10.49 5.69
CA SER A 46 8.06 11.31 4.74
C SER A 46 9.49 10.81 4.56
N GLN A 47 10.04 10.17 5.59
CA GLN A 47 11.36 9.57 5.57
C GLN A 47 11.37 8.30 4.71
N LEU A 48 10.37 7.42 4.89
CA LEU A 48 10.20 6.23 4.06
C LEU A 48 10.00 6.57 2.58
N TYR A 49 9.20 7.59 2.26
CA TYR A 49 9.02 8.05 0.88
C TYR A 49 10.33 8.57 0.28
N SER A 50 11.09 9.36 1.05
CA SER A 50 12.37 9.90 0.64
C SER A 50 13.38 8.79 0.36
N ASP A 51 13.50 7.82 1.26
CA ASP A 51 14.43 6.71 1.12
C ASP A 51 14.10 5.83 -0.07
N LEU A 52 12.83 5.44 -0.24
CA LEU A 52 12.39 4.64 -1.38
C LEU A 52 12.64 5.37 -2.71
N THR A 53 12.33 6.66 -2.77
CA THR A 53 12.57 7.48 -3.97
C THR A 53 14.07 7.61 -4.26
N ALA A 54 14.90 7.80 -3.22
CA ALA A 54 16.35 7.87 -3.36
C ALA A 54 16.94 6.55 -3.87
N TYR A 55 16.51 5.41 -3.32
CA TYR A 55 16.94 4.09 -3.78
C TYR A 55 16.50 3.79 -5.21
N LEU A 56 15.28 4.19 -5.60
CA LEU A 56 14.79 4.04 -6.97
C LEU A 56 15.61 4.89 -7.95
N LEU A 57 15.89 6.15 -7.61
CA LEU A 57 16.74 7.02 -8.42
C LEU A 57 18.16 6.48 -8.54
N LEU A 58 18.76 6.04 -7.43
CA LEU A 58 20.10 5.46 -7.43
C LEU A 58 20.16 4.20 -8.30
N SER A 59 19.15 3.34 -8.21
CA SER A 59 19.06 2.12 -9.03
C SER A 59 18.91 2.46 -10.51
N PHE A 60 18.10 3.48 -10.83
CA PHE A 60 17.93 3.97 -12.20
C PHE A 60 19.23 4.53 -12.78
N PHE A 61 19.90 5.42 -12.06
CA PHE A 61 21.18 6.00 -12.48
C PHE A 61 22.28 4.95 -12.55
N GLY A 62 22.37 4.07 -11.55
CA GLY A 62 23.32 2.96 -11.53
C GLY A 62 23.14 2.03 -12.73
N GLY A 63 21.91 1.59 -12.99
CA GLY A 63 21.58 0.79 -14.17
C GLY A 63 21.87 1.52 -15.48
N HIS A 64 21.59 2.83 -15.56
CA HIS A 64 21.90 3.64 -16.74
C HIS A 64 23.39 3.73 -17.03
N VAL A 65 24.20 4.02 -16.00
CA VAL A 65 25.66 4.15 -16.13
C VAL A 65 26.29 2.79 -16.43
N LEU A 66 25.89 1.73 -15.73
CA LEU A 66 26.37 0.36 -16.00
C LEU A 66 26.00 -0.07 -17.42
N GLY A 67 24.78 0.23 -17.89
CA GLY A 67 24.37 -0.03 -19.28
C GLY A 67 25.24 0.72 -20.29
N ARG A 68 25.64 1.97 -20.00
CA ARG A 68 26.58 2.73 -20.84
C ARG A 68 27.97 2.10 -20.84
N LEU A 69 28.49 1.68 -19.69
CA LEU A 69 29.81 1.04 -19.56
C LEU A 69 29.87 -0.28 -20.33
N VAL A 70 28.88 -1.15 -20.14
CA VAL A 70 28.76 -2.41 -20.89
C VAL A 70 28.68 -2.13 -22.40
N LYS A 71 27.89 -1.13 -22.82
CA LYS A 71 27.80 -0.73 -24.23
C LYS A 71 29.13 -0.21 -24.79
N THR A 72 29.95 0.47 -23.99
CA THR A 72 31.28 0.92 -24.45
C THR A 72 32.29 -0.22 -24.53
N MET A 73 32.21 -1.21 -23.62
CA MET A 73 33.09 -2.37 -23.65
C MET A 73 32.76 -3.34 -24.78
N GLY A 74 31.47 -3.57 -25.07
CA GLY A 74 31.03 -4.44 -26.17
C GLY A 74 31.14 -3.81 -27.57
N ARG A 75 31.69 -2.60 -27.69
CA ARG A 75 31.91 -1.90 -28.96
C ARG A 75 33.36 -1.98 -29.46
N ARG A 76 34.21 -2.71 -28.75
CA ARG A 76 35.52 -3.17 -29.23
C ARG A 76 35.40 -4.52 -29.89
#